data_AF-A0A840QQ33-F1
#
_entry.id   AF-A0A840QQ33-F1
#
_cell.length_a   1.000
_cell.length_b   1.000
_cell.length_c   1.000
_cell.angle_alpha   90.00
_cell.angle_beta   90.00
_cell.angle_gamma   90.00
#
_symmetry.space_group_name_H-M   'P 1'
#
loop_
_entity.id
_entity.type
_entity.pdbx_description
1 polymer ?
#
loop_
_entity_poly.entity_id
_entity_poly.type
_entity_poly.pdbx_seq_one_letter_code
_entity_poly.pdbx_strand_id
1 'polypeptide(L)'
;MYNQVPITVDGHSFTGVSLKLPKTNFLSISNERGYIMCGALDVQLLNEKLADRKIVAGRAVGVRSLDDLLDAPLESVTLAAEELGIEKGMKGRDALLKMI
;
A
#
# COMPACT_ATOMS: atom_id res chain seq x y z
N MET A 1 17.05 8.62 -7.06
CA MET A 1 17.61 7.76 -5.99
C MET A 1 16.56 6.74 -5.63
N TYR A 2 16.89 5.45 -5.76
CA TYR A 2 16.06 4.30 -5.41
C TYR A 2 16.56 3.70 -4.10
N ASN A 3 15.65 3.30 -3.22
CA ASN A 3 15.97 2.63 -1.97
C ASN A 3 14.95 1.54 -1.67
N GLN A 4 15.43 0.36 -1.29
CA GLN A 4 14.62 -0.79 -0.89
C GLN A 4 15.11 -1.27 0.47
N VAL A 5 14.19 -1.38 1.43
CA VAL A 5 14.50 -1.72 2.83
C VAL A 5 13.51 -2.73 3.38
N PRO A 6 13.94 -3.64 4.26
CA PRO A 6 13.01 -4.45 5.04
C PRO A 6 12.25 -3.55 6.02
N ILE A 7 10.95 -3.83 6.17
CA ILE A 7 10.07 -3.19 7.16
C ILE A 7 9.46 -4.29 8.01
N THR A 8 9.51 -4.15 9.34
CA THR A 8 8.86 -5.08 10.25
C THR A 8 7.61 -4.44 10.85
N VAL A 9 6.47 -5.12 10.73
CA VAL A 9 5.20 -4.75 11.37
C VAL A 9 4.72 -5.95 12.18
N ASP A 10 4.59 -5.79 13.49
CA ASP A 10 4.15 -6.84 14.42
C ASP A 10 4.83 -8.22 14.19
N GLY A 11 6.17 -8.20 14.07
CA GLY A 11 6.97 -9.40 13.83
C GLY A 11 6.98 -9.95 12.41
N HIS A 12 6.18 -9.38 11.49
CA HIS A 12 6.11 -9.80 10.09
C HIS A 12 6.94 -8.88 9.19
N SER A 13 7.62 -9.47 8.21
CA SER A 13 8.51 -8.76 7.30
C SER A 13 7.80 -8.35 6.01
N PHE A 14 8.01 -7.09 5.62
CA PHE A 14 7.52 -6.47 4.40
C PHE A 14 8.69 -5.80 3.68
N THR A 15 8.51 -5.54 2.38
CA THR A 15 9.48 -4.78 1.59
C THR A 15 8.99 -3.36 1.39
N GLY A 16 9.74 -2.39 1.91
CA GLY A 16 9.55 -0.97 1.62
C GLY A 16 10.35 -0.54 0.40
N VAL A 17 9.71 0.13 -0.54
CA VAL A 17 10.35 0.72 -1.73
C VAL A 17 10.10 2.22 -1.75
N SER A 18 11.16 2.98 -1.96
CA SER A 18 11.09 4.44 -2.13
C SER A 18 11.93 4.88 -3.32
N LEU A 19 11.36 5.75 -4.15
CA LEU A 19 12.03 6.31 -5.31
C LEU A 19 11.78 7.82 -5.36
N LYS A 20 12.87 8.60 -5.37
CA LYS A 20 12.80 10.04 -5.63
C LYS A 20 12.59 10.28 -7.11
N LEU A 21 11.49 10.94 -7.46
CA LEU A 21 11.13 11.39 -8.79
C LEU A 21 11.22 12.93 -8.87
N PRO A 22 11.23 13.53 -10.07
CA PRO A 22 11.15 14.99 -10.19
C PRO A 22 9.92 15.53 -9.47
N LYS A 23 10.15 16.36 -8.44
CA LYS A 23 9.09 17.03 -7.65
C LYS A 23 8.18 16.11 -6.82
N THR A 24 8.47 14.81 -6.70
CA THR A 24 7.64 13.87 -5.92
C THR A 24 8.42 12.62 -5.47
N ASN A 25 7.81 11.82 -4.61
CA ASN A 25 8.32 10.51 -4.19
C ASN A 25 7.31 9.42 -4.55
N PHE A 26 7.81 8.29 -5.02
CA PHE A 26 7.07 7.05 -5.10
C PHE A 26 7.40 6.21 -3.86
N LEU A 27 6.36 5.67 -3.20
CA LEU A 27 6.48 4.92 -1.96
C LEU A 27 5.53 3.72 -2.01
N SER A 28 6.02 2.53 -1.69
CA SER A 28 5.19 1.34 -1.52
C SER A 28 5.73 0.44 -0.41
N ILE A 29 4.83 -0.32 0.21
CA ILE A 29 5.16 -1.37 1.18
C ILE A 29 4.38 -2.61 0.79
N SER A 30 5.06 -3.74 0.61
CA SER A 30 4.46 -4.94 0.01
C SER A 30 4.95 -6.22 0.66
N ASN A 31 4.16 -7.27 0.52
CA ASN A 31 4.58 -8.67 0.67
C ASN A 31 4.15 -9.47 -0.57
N GLU A 32 4.12 -10.80 -0.46
CA GLU A 32 3.72 -11.69 -1.56
C GLU A 32 2.22 -11.64 -1.89
N ARG A 33 1.37 -11.19 -0.96
CA ARG A 33 -0.09 -11.17 -1.14
C ARG A 33 -0.64 -9.83 -1.60
N GLY A 34 -0.05 -8.73 -1.14
CA GLY A 34 -0.58 -7.40 -1.41
C GLY A 34 0.39 -6.27 -1.07
N TYR A 35 -0.10 -5.05 -1.25
CA TYR A 35 0.71 -3.86 -1.03
C TYR A 35 -0.10 -2.62 -0.68
N ILE A 36 0.51 -1.70 0.04
CA ILE A 36 0.04 -0.33 0.17
C ILE A 36 0.99 0.62 -0.56
N MET A 37 0.45 1.68 -1.15
CA MET A 37 1.21 2.61 -1.97
C MET A 37 0.71 4.04 -1.81
N CYS A 38 1.58 5.01 -2.10
CA CYS A 38 1.21 6.42 -2.12
C CYS A 38 0.16 6.71 -3.22
N GLY A 39 -0.30 7.96 -3.29
CA GLY A 39 -1.37 8.42 -4.18
C GLY A 39 -1.17 8.22 -5.69
N ALA A 40 -0.02 7.68 -6.11
CA ALA A 40 0.21 7.21 -7.47
C ALA A 40 -0.54 5.91 -7.80
N LEU A 41 -1.15 5.24 -6.81
CA LEU A 41 -1.91 4.02 -7.03
C LEU A 41 -3.29 4.36 -7.60
N ASP A 42 -3.66 3.73 -8.71
CA ASP A 42 -4.98 3.88 -9.32
C ASP A 42 -5.87 2.67 -8.96
N VAL A 43 -6.56 2.78 -7.82
CA VAL A 43 -7.45 1.72 -7.32
C VAL A 43 -8.64 1.48 -8.25
N GLN A 44 -9.14 2.54 -8.90
CA GLN A 44 -10.25 2.40 -9.84
C GLN A 44 -9.85 1.56 -11.05
N LEU A 45 -8.67 1.83 -11.63
CA LEU A 45 -8.12 1.01 -12.70
C LEU A 45 -7.98 -0.46 -12.30
N LEU A 46 -7.46 -0.73 -11.09
CA LEU A 46 -7.32 -2.10 -10.59
C LEU A 46 -8.67 -2.81 -10.49
N ASN A 47 -9.69 -2.12 -9.99
CA ASN A 47 -11.03 -2.69 -9.82
C ASN A 47 -11.82 -2.82 -11.12
N GLU A 48 -11.66 -1.90 -12.08
CA GLU A 48 -12.48 -1.87 -13.31
C GLU A 48 -11.84 -2.62 -14.47
N LYS A 49 -10.52 -2.53 -14.62
CA LYS A 49 -9.80 -3.06 -15.80
C LYS A 49 -9.03 -4.32 -15.50
N LEU A 50 -8.67 -4.56 -14.24
CA LEU A 50 -7.83 -5.68 -13.80
C LEU A 50 -8.52 -6.51 -12.69
N ALA A 51 -9.84 -6.47 -12.63
CA ALA A 51 -10.65 -7.11 -11.59
C ALA A 51 -10.39 -8.62 -11.48
N ASP A 52 -10.15 -9.27 -12.61
CA ASP A 52 -9.85 -10.70 -12.74
C ASP A 52 -8.59 -11.11 -11.96
N ARG A 53 -7.65 -10.18 -11.75
CA ARG A 53 -6.40 -10.41 -11.03
C ARG A 53 -6.55 -10.39 -9.52
N LYS A 54 -7.68 -9.90 -8.99
CA LYS A 54 -7.97 -9.81 -7.55
C LYS A 54 -6.82 -9.20 -6.74
N ILE A 55 -6.28 -8.08 -7.22
CA ILE A 55 -5.12 -7.44 -6.61
C ILE A 55 -5.53 -6.87 -5.25
N VAL A 56 -4.83 -7.29 -4.18
CA VAL A 56 -5.02 -6.76 -2.83
C VAL A 56 -4.14 -5.52 -2.65
N ALA A 57 -4.74 -4.34 -2.67
CA ALA A 57 -3.98 -3.10 -2.54
C ALA A 57 -4.72 -1.97 -1.84
N GLY A 58 -3.95 -1.10 -1.18
CA GLY A 58 -4.42 0.11 -0.52
C GLY A 58 -3.65 1.36 -0.95
N ARG A 59 -4.35 2.48 -1.07
CA ARG A 59 -3.77 3.79 -1.44
C ARG A 59 -3.82 4.74 -0.26
N ALA A 60 -2.72 5.42 0.03
CA ALA A 60 -2.68 6.54 0.97
C ALA A 60 -2.22 7.83 0.28
N VAL A 61 -2.79 8.97 0.68
CA VAL A 61 -2.46 10.31 0.13
C VAL A 61 -1.78 11.19 1.18
N GLY A 62 -1.03 12.20 0.73
CA GLY A 62 -0.34 13.14 1.63
C GLY A 62 0.93 12.59 2.29
N VAL A 63 1.35 11.37 1.96
CA VAL A 63 2.52 10.69 2.53
C VAL A 63 3.81 11.06 1.80
N ARG A 64 4.90 11.21 2.56
CA ARG A 64 6.23 11.61 2.03
C ARG A 64 7.35 10.63 2.40
N SER A 65 7.11 9.74 3.34
CA SER A 65 8.02 8.70 3.80
C SER A 65 7.34 7.32 3.92
N LEU A 66 8.12 6.24 4.08
CA LEU A 66 7.58 4.91 4.33
C LEU A 66 6.86 4.86 5.69
N ASP A 67 7.36 5.58 6.70
CA ASP A 67 6.71 5.69 8.01
C ASP A 67 5.36 6.41 7.90
N ASP A 68 5.28 7.48 7.10
CA ASP A 68 4.01 8.17 6.83
C ASP A 68 3.01 7.21 6.18
N LEU A 69 3.46 6.36 5.24
CA LEU A 69 2.62 5.38 4.56
C LEU A 69 2.13 4.28 5.51
N LEU A 70 2.95 3.87 6.48
CA LEU A 70 2.55 2.94 7.54
C LEU A 70 1.49 3.54 8.47
N ASP A 71 1.62 4.82 8.79
CA ASP A 71 0.78 5.48 9.79
C ASP A 71 -0.46 6.19 9.22
N ALA A 72 -0.50 6.46 7.92
CA ALA A 72 -1.61 7.13 7.26
C ALA A 72 -2.85 6.22 7.09
N PRO A 73 -4.06 6.81 7.12
CA PRO A 73 -5.27 6.12 6.72
C PRO A 73 -5.29 5.88 5.20
N LEU A 74 -5.78 4.71 4.79
CA LEU A 74 -6.00 4.40 3.38
C LEU A 74 -7.18 5.22 2.84
N GLU A 75 -6.91 6.01 1.79
CA GLU A 75 -7.90 6.82 1.08
C GLU A 75 -8.87 5.96 0.27
N SER A 76 -8.35 4.88 -0.33
CA SER A 76 -9.11 3.91 -1.11
C SER A 76 -8.44 2.54 -1.07
N VAL A 77 -9.22 1.47 -1.24
CA VAL A 77 -8.78 0.07 -1.23
C VAL A 77 -9.41 -0.69 -2.41
N THR A 78 -8.75 -1.74 -2.88
CA THR A 78 -9.32 -2.60 -3.93
C THR A 78 -10.44 -3.48 -3.37
N LEU A 79 -11.34 -3.95 -4.23
CA LEU A 79 -12.43 -4.84 -3.81
C LEU A 79 -11.90 -6.14 -3.18
N ALA A 80 -10.80 -6.68 -3.72
CA ALA A 80 -10.15 -7.87 -3.16
C ALA A 80 -9.53 -7.60 -1.77
N ALA A 81 -9.14 -6.35 -1.47
CA ALA A 81 -8.68 -5.99 -0.12
C ALA A 81 -9.86 -5.90 0.86
N GLU A 82 -11.02 -5.42 0.43
CA GLU A 82 -12.25 -5.41 1.25
C GLU A 82 -12.68 -6.82 1.65
N GLU A 83 -12.53 -7.81 0.77
CA GLU A 83 -12.78 -9.23 1.08
C GLU A 83 -11.91 -9.77 2.24
N LEU A 84 -10.75 -9.16 2.48
CA LEU A 84 -9.87 -9.47 3.61
C LEU A 84 -10.15 -8.63 4.87
N GLY A 85 -11.20 -7.80 4.82
CA GLY A 85 -11.57 -6.87 5.88
C GLY A 85 -10.65 -5.64 5.95
N ILE A 86 -10.02 -5.26 4.84
CA ILE A 86 -9.27 -4.01 4.73
C ILE A 86 -10.21 -2.95 4.19
N GLU A 87 -10.43 -1.90 4.97
CA GLU A 87 -11.44 -0.88 4.66
C GLU A 87 -10.81 0.51 4.48
N LYS A 88 -11.53 1.40 3.79
CA LYS A 88 -11.15 2.82 3.72
C LYS A 88 -11.04 3.42 5.12
N GLY A 89 -9.99 4.20 5.35
CA GLY A 89 -9.67 4.78 6.65
C GLY A 89 -8.83 3.89 7.56
N MET A 90 -8.66 2.60 7.22
CA MET A 90 -7.76 1.70 7.95
C MET A 90 -6.32 2.20 7.87
N LYS A 91 -5.58 2.05 8.97
CA LYS A 91 -4.16 2.41 9.05
C LYS A 91 -3.32 1.46 8.19
N GLY A 92 -2.30 1.99 7.50
CA GLY A 92 -1.43 1.19 6.63
C GLY A 92 -0.83 -0.06 7.30
N ARG A 93 -0.35 0.06 8.55
CA ARG A 93 0.13 -1.08 9.35
C ARG A 93 -0.92 -2.17 9.51
N ASP A 94 -2.14 -1.80 9.89
CA ASP A 94 -3.22 -2.75 10.15
C ASP A 94 -3.65 -3.45 8.85
N ALA A 95 -3.69 -2.70 7.75
CA ALA A 95 -3.97 -3.26 6.43
C ALA A 95 -2.92 -4.29 5.99
N LEU A 96 -1.62 -4.00 6.21
CA LEU A 96 -0.54 -4.93 5.88
C LEU A 96 -0.65 -6.24 6.68
N LEU A 97 -1.06 -6.19 7.95
CA LEU A 97 -1.27 -7.38 8.77
C LEU A 97 -2.45 -8.25 8.29
N LYS A 98 -3.44 -7.66 7.61
CA LYS A 98 -4.54 -8.40 6.97
C LYS A 98 -4.11 -9.11 5.67
N MET A 99 -2.93 -8.77 5.12
CA MET A 99 -2.37 -9.36 3.91
C MET A 99 -1.42 -10.55 4.19
N ILE A 100 -1.47 -11.16 5.39
CA ILE A 100 -0.59 -12.28 5.79
C ILE A 100 -1.22 -13.63 5.53
#